data_AF-A0A672HFD3-F1
#
_entry.id   AF-A0A672HFD3-F1
#
_cell.length_a   1.000
_cell.length_b   1.000
_cell.length_c   1.000
_cell.angle_alpha   90.00
_cell.angle_beta   90.00
_cell.angle_gamma   90.00
#
_symmetry.space_group_name_H-M   'P 1'
#
loop_
_entity.id
_entity.type
_entity.pdbx_description
1 polymer ?
#
loop_
_entity_poly.entity_id
_entity_poly.type
_entity_poly.pdbx_seq_one_letter_code
_entity_poly.pdbx_strand_id
1 'polypeptide(L)' 'MPKSCCVVGCSNHNMKDKKLSFHIFPIDPDRQTKWVNAVKRVEPDGSEWTPTHTTVL' A
#
# COMPACT_ATOMS: atom_id res chain seq x y z
N MET A 1 -3.98 -11.40 2.84
CA MET A 1 -2.63 -10.90 3.19
C MET A 1 -1.95 -10.37 1.93
N PRO A 2 -1.31 -9.17 1.95
CA PRO A 2 -0.63 -8.62 0.78
C PRO A 2 0.51 -9.53 0.30
N LYS A 3 0.64 -9.72 -1.01
CA LYS A 3 1.69 -10.56 -1.62
C LYS A 3 2.97 -9.76 -1.92
N SER A 4 2.83 -8.48 -2.29
CA SER A 4 3.93 -7.58 -2.64
C SER A 4 3.70 -6.18 -2.09
N CYS A 5 4.77 -5.40 -1.98
CA CYS A 5 4.70 -3.98 -1.65
C CYS A 5 4.16 -3.17 -2.83
N CYS A 6 3.31 -2.17 -2.58
CA CYS A 6 2.73 -1.29 -3.60
C CYS A 6 3.55 -0.01 -3.87
N VAL A 7 4.54 0.29 -3.02
CA VAL A 7 5.41 1.47 -3.12
C VAL A 7 6.24 1.42 -4.40
N VAL A 8 6.30 2.55 -5.11
CA VAL A 8 7.09 2.70 -6.34
C VAL A 8 8.56 2.38 -6.06
N GLY A 9 9.15 1.44 -6.83
CA GLY A 9 10.54 1.02 -6.69
C GLY A 9 10.80 -0.03 -5.59
N CYS A 10 9.80 -0.42 -4.81
CA CYS A 10 9.96 -1.49 -3.81
C CYS A 10 9.76 -2.87 -4.43
N SER A 11 10.75 -3.77 -4.27
CA SER A 11 10.69 -5.16 -4.76
C SER A 11 10.45 -6.20 -3.64
N ASN A 12 10.11 -5.74 -2.43
CA ASN A 12 9.80 -6.62 -1.32
C ASN A 12 8.45 -7.33 -1.52
N HIS A 13 8.44 -8.61 -1.21
CA HIS A 13 7.26 -9.46 -1.26
C HIS A 13 7.29 -10.43 -0.08
N ASN A 14 6.11 -10.96 0.27
CA ASN A 14 5.90 -11.71 1.51
C ASN A 14 6.66 -13.06 1.59
N MET A 15 7.26 -13.52 0.48
CA MET A 15 8.11 -14.71 0.44
C MET A 15 9.61 -14.41 0.56
N LYS A 16 10.04 -13.14 0.38
CA LYS A 16 11.46 -12.77 0.30
C LYS A 16 12.13 -12.69 1.66
N ASP A 17 11.51 -11.98 2.59
CA ASP A 17 12.07 -11.68 3.90
C ASP A 17 11.02 -11.94 4.98
N LYS A 18 11.29 -12.94 5.83
CA LYS A 18 10.40 -13.33 6.94
C LYS A 18 10.47 -12.37 8.13
N LYS A 19 11.39 -11.40 8.13
CA LYS A 19 11.51 -10.38 9.18
C LYS A 19 10.61 -9.17 8.95
N LEU A 20 10.04 -9.03 7.75
CA LEU A 20 9.13 -7.93 7.41
C LEU A 20 7.67 -8.37 7.56
N SER A 21 6.86 -7.53 8.20
CA SER A 21 5.42 -7.67 8.23
C SER A 21 4.77 -6.85 7.11
N PHE A 22 3.81 -7.45 6.42
CA PHE A 22 3.03 -6.77 5.38
C PHE A 22 1.68 -6.34 5.94
N HIS A 23 1.34 -5.06 5.74
CA HIS A 23 0.12 -4.46 6.27
C HIS A 23 -0.82 -4.08 5.13
N ILE A 24 -2.12 -4.21 5.39
CA ILE A 24 -3.19 -3.71 4.52
C ILE A 24 -3.42 -2.23 4.88
N PHE A 25 -3.91 -1.43 3.94
CA PHE A 25 -4.24 -0.04 4.22
C PHE A 25 -5.32 0.07 5.29
N PRO A 26 -5.20 1.04 6.21
CA PRO A 26 -6.18 1.27 7.26
C PRO A 26 -7.51 1.77 6.66
N ILE A 27 -8.61 1.48 7.36
CA ILE A 27 -9.94 2.04 7.05
C ILE A 27 -10.10 3.48 7.55
N ASP A 28 -9.34 3.85 8.59
CA ASP A 28 -9.30 5.21 9.12
C ASP A 28 -8.88 6.20 8.01
N PRO A 29 -9.74 7.17 7.62
CA PRO A 29 -9.49 8.04 6.47
C PRO A 29 -8.20 8.85 6.62
N ASP A 30 -7.97 9.44 7.79
CA ASP A 30 -6.80 10.30 8.03
C ASP A 30 -5.49 9.53 7.90
N ARG A 31 -5.44 8.31 8.46
CA ARG A 31 -4.27 7.43 8.33
C ARG A 31 -4.14 6.91 6.90
N GLN A 32 -5.24 6.59 6.24
CA GLN A 32 -5.24 6.13 4.86
C GLN A 32 -4.67 7.19 3.93
N THR A 33 -5.12 8.44 4.02
CA THR A 33 -4.59 9.58 3.24
C THR A 33 -3.09 9.75 3.47
N LYS A 34 -2.63 9.66 4.72
CA LYS A 34 -1.18 9.72 5.04
C LYS A 34 -0.40 8.60 4.34
N TRP A 35 -0.94 7.39 4.29
CA TRP A 35 -0.29 6.25 3.65
C TRP A 35 -0.28 6.37 2.13
N VAL A 36 -1.40 6.78 1.52
CA VAL A 36 -1.49 7.02 0.07
C VAL A 36 -0.48 8.07 -0.38
N ASN A 37 -0.38 9.19 0.35
CA ASN A 37 0.60 10.25 0.09
C ASN A 37 2.05 9.76 0.22
N ALA A 38 2.34 8.85 1.16
CA ALA A 38 3.68 8.29 1.35
C ALA A 38 4.07 7.32 0.23
N VAL A 39 3.11 6.64 -0.39
CA VAL A 39 3.32 5.67 -1.47
C VAL A 39 3.72 6.36 -2.79
N LYS A 40 3.32 7.63 -2.98
CA LYS A 40 3.65 8.48 -4.15
C LYS A 40 3.38 7.78 -5.49
N ARG A 41 2.30 7.01 -5.55
CA ARG A 41 1.87 6.31 -6.74
C ARG A 41 0.82 7.14 -7.47
N VAL A 42 0.89 7.13 -8.79
CA VAL A 42 -0.05 7.77 -9.69
C VAL A 42 -0.53 6.73 -10.70
N GLU A 43 -1.77 6.87 -11.17
CA GLU A 43 -2.29 6.07 -12.26
C GLU A 43 -1.66 6.48 -13.60
N PRO A 44 -1.75 5.64 -14.66
CA PRO A 44 -1.18 5.96 -15.96
C PRO A 44 -1.70 7.25 -16.60
N ASP A 45 -2.93 7.66 -16.25
CA ASP A 45 -3.56 8.90 -16.71
C ASP A 45 -3.18 10.13 -15.86
N GLY A 46 -2.36 9.96 -14.83
CA GLY A 46 -1.92 11.01 -13.91
C GLY A 46 -2.86 11.27 -12.74
N SER A 47 -3.97 10.53 -12.61
CA SER A 47 -4.88 10.63 -11.47
C SER A 47 -4.28 10.03 -10.19
N GLU A 48 -4.87 10.40 -9.05
CA GLU A 48 -4.46 9.89 -7.74
C GLU A 48 -4.73 8.38 -7.64
N TRP A 49 -3.71 7.63 -7.24
CA TRP A 49 -3.85 6.20 -6.98
C TRP A 49 -4.62 5.96 -5.67
N THR A 50 -5.53 4.97 -5.66
CA THR A 50 -6.28 4.57 -4.47
C THR A 50 -6.09 3.08 -4.14
N PRO A 51 -6.03 2.70 -2.85
CA PRO A 51 -5.92 1.30 -2.46
C PRO A 51 -7.25 0.57 -2.69
N THR A 52 -7.19 -0.57 -3.37
CA THR A 52 -8.39 -1.39 -3.67
C THR A 52 -8.82 -2.29 -2.52
N HIS A 53 -7.97 -2.48 -1.51
CA HIS A 53 -8.25 -3.29 -0.32
C HIS A 53 -7.86 -2.55 0.96
N THR A 54 -8.80 -2.46 1.88
CA THR A 54 -8.66 -1.87 3.21
C THR A 54 -8.96 -2.91 4.28
N THR A 55 -8.47 -2.69 5.50
CA THR A 55 -8.82 -3.54 6.64
C THR A 55 -10.33 -3.45 6.92
N VAL A 56 -11.05 -4.56 6.81
CA VAL A 56 -12.43 -4.65 7.30
C VAL A 56 -12.43 -4.56 8.84
N LEU A 57 -13.44 -3.90 9.41
CA LEU A 57 -13.69 -3.90 10.86
C LEU A 57 -13.91 -5.33 11.38
#